data_AF-A0A512ISI8-F1
#
_entry.id   AF-A0A512ISI8-F1
#
_cell.length_a   1.000
_cell.length_b   1.000
_cell.length_c   1.000
_cell.angle_alpha   90.00
_cell.angle_beta   90.00
_cell.angle_gamma   90.00
#
_symmetry.space_group_name_H-M   'P 1'
#
loop_
_entity.id
_entity.type
_entity.pdbx_description
1 polymer ?
#
loop_
_entity_poly.entity_id
_entity_poly.type
_entity_poly.pdbx_seq_one_letter_code
_entity_poly.pdbx_strand_id
1 'polypeptide(L)'
;MATSTDAGAFARLDRGKFFDGVRPLFGALAQSQVDGVNRLLDAFFLHALILDRRHLAYILATSFHETGRRMLPVREGFAVSDASARAAVARLLASGRISRNYALPNAAGRSFYGRGDVQLTHEDNYRKMGALLGLDLAGNPDLALLPDVSAQILIEGVTRGLSLKGDFTGRALEDFIAGSRCDYVGARRTVNGTDKAALIAGYAVTIEAALVAGGMPLTAARLPGALGKPVTVPVVAKADVEPPASNDNAPGFWSRLHAALSRKDV
;
A
#
# COMPACT_ATOMS: atom_id res chain seq x y z
N MET A 1 -26.75 3.88 -8.79
CA MET A 1 -26.62 3.09 -7.54
C MET A 1 -26.53 4.07 -6.38
N ALA A 2 -27.31 3.88 -5.32
CA ALA A 2 -27.31 4.75 -4.15
C ALA A 2 -25.95 4.65 -3.42
N THR A 3 -25.29 5.78 -3.22
CA THR A 3 -24.07 5.89 -2.42
C THR A 3 -24.45 5.82 -0.93
N SER A 4 -23.83 4.92 -0.18
CA SER A 4 -24.03 4.86 1.28
C SER A 4 -23.25 5.99 1.94
N THR A 5 -23.90 6.72 2.85
CA THR A 5 -23.26 7.76 3.68
C THR A 5 -22.66 7.20 4.98
N ASP A 6 -22.87 5.91 5.27
CA ASP A 6 -22.33 5.26 6.48
C ASP A 6 -20.88 4.81 6.25
N ALA A 7 -19.92 5.64 6.68
CA ALA A 7 -18.50 5.28 6.68
C ALA A 7 -18.18 4.05 7.55
N GLY A 8 -19.02 3.74 8.55
CA GLY A 8 -18.90 2.53 9.35
C GLY A 8 -19.22 1.25 8.58
N ALA A 9 -19.97 1.32 7.49
CA ALA A 9 -20.25 0.16 6.62
C ALA A 9 -18.99 -0.36 5.93
N PHE A 10 -18.06 0.53 5.63
CA PHE A 10 -16.75 0.18 5.11
C PHE A 10 -16.01 -0.71 6.13
N ALA A 11 -16.05 -0.38 7.42
CA ALA A 11 -15.40 -1.15 8.48
C ALA A 11 -16.06 -2.52 8.78
N ARG A 12 -17.29 -2.75 8.30
CA ARG A 12 -18.04 -4.00 8.50
C ARG A 12 -17.88 -5.03 7.37
N LEU A 13 -16.80 -4.94 6.60
CA LEU A 13 -16.48 -5.90 5.54
C LEU A 13 -16.55 -7.34 6.07
N ASP A 14 -17.39 -8.18 5.45
CA ASP A 14 -17.36 -9.63 5.64
C ASP A 14 -16.09 -10.18 4.97
N ARG A 15 -15.03 -10.31 5.79
CA ARG A 15 -13.71 -10.75 5.31
C ARG A 15 -13.72 -12.19 4.79
N GLY A 16 -14.61 -13.05 5.29
CA GLY A 16 -14.74 -14.42 4.79
C GLY A 16 -15.17 -14.42 3.33
N LYS A 17 -16.28 -13.75 3.02
CA LYS A 17 -16.78 -13.61 1.64
C LYS A 17 -15.80 -12.88 0.73
N PHE A 18 -15.12 -11.85 1.25
CA PHE A 18 -14.08 -11.16 0.50
C PHE A 18 -12.92 -12.09 0.15
N PHE A 19 -12.37 -12.84 1.11
CA PHE A 19 -11.27 -13.76 0.84
C PHE A 19 -11.67 -14.87 -0.13
N ASP A 20 -12.89 -15.40 -0.01
CA ASP A 20 -13.41 -16.36 -0.99
C ASP A 20 -13.51 -15.77 -2.40
N GLY A 21 -13.88 -14.50 -2.51
CA GLY A 21 -13.94 -13.78 -3.79
C GLY A 21 -12.56 -13.52 -4.43
N VAL A 22 -11.49 -13.31 -3.63
CA VAL A 22 -10.14 -13.09 -4.18
C VAL A 22 -9.34 -14.38 -4.40
N ARG A 23 -9.77 -15.53 -3.87
CA ARG A 23 -9.11 -16.83 -4.06
C ARG A 23 -8.71 -17.12 -5.52
N PRO A 24 -9.49 -16.80 -6.57
CA PRO A 24 -9.06 -17.03 -7.95
C PRO A 24 -7.74 -16.34 -8.34
N LEU A 25 -7.38 -15.22 -7.69
CA LEU A 25 -6.11 -14.52 -7.93
C LEU A 25 -4.92 -15.22 -7.23
N PHE A 26 -5.17 -15.85 -6.09
CA PHE A 26 -4.13 -16.39 -5.21
C PHE A 26 -3.97 -17.91 -5.34
N GLY A 27 -5.05 -18.63 -5.69
CA GLY A 27 -5.16 -20.06 -5.46
C GLY A 27 -5.36 -20.34 -3.97
N ALA A 28 -4.51 -21.21 -3.41
CA ALA A 28 -4.43 -21.35 -1.96
C ALA A 28 -3.80 -20.08 -1.35
N LEU A 29 -4.47 -19.50 -0.35
CA LEU A 29 -3.98 -18.34 0.38
C LEU A 29 -3.04 -18.78 1.51
N ALA A 30 -1.81 -18.28 1.50
CA ALA A 30 -0.93 -18.35 2.66
C ALA A 30 -1.36 -17.33 3.73
N GLN A 31 -1.11 -17.64 5.00
CA GLN A 31 -1.45 -16.73 6.10
C GLN A 31 -0.80 -15.35 5.92
N SER A 32 0.46 -15.30 5.47
CA SER A 32 1.16 -14.05 5.18
C SER A 32 0.48 -13.20 4.10
N GLN A 33 -0.17 -13.81 3.11
CA GLN A 33 -0.95 -13.09 2.10
C GLN A 33 -2.25 -12.54 2.71
N VAL A 34 -2.92 -13.32 3.56
CA VAL A 34 -4.11 -12.90 4.31
C VAL A 34 -3.77 -11.68 5.18
N ASP A 35 -2.69 -11.76 5.94
CA ASP A 35 -2.21 -10.68 6.81
C ASP A 35 -1.82 -9.44 6.00
N GLY A 36 -1.13 -9.63 4.87
CA GLY A 36 -0.75 -8.55 3.96
C GLY A 36 -1.95 -7.81 3.36
N VAL A 37 -3.00 -8.54 2.94
CA VAL A 37 -4.26 -7.94 2.46
C VAL A 37 -4.98 -7.23 3.60
N ASN A 38 -5.09 -7.86 4.78
CA ASN A 38 -5.74 -7.26 5.94
C ASN A 38 -5.07 -5.95 6.36
N ARG A 39 -3.74 -5.90 6.36
CA ARG A 39 -2.96 -4.68 6.60
C ARG A 39 -3.32 -3.57 5.61
N LEU A 40 -3.41 -3.86 4.31
CA LEU A 40 -3.73 -2.84 3.31
C LEU A 40 -5.18 -2.35 3.41
N LEU A 41 -6.11 -3.25 3.76
CA LEU A 41 -7.48 -2.87 4.11
C LEU A 41 -7.44 -1.86 5.27
N ASP A 42 -6.82 -2.21 6.39
CA ASP A 42 -6.79 -1.38 7.58
C ASP A 42 -6.04 -0.05 7.35
N ALA A 43 -4.92 -0.07 6.61
CA ALA A 43 -4.17 1.13 6.24
C ALA A 43 -5.00 2.07 5.35
N PHE A 44 -5.79 1.54 4.41
CA PHE A 44 -6.69 2.37 3.59
C PHE A 44 -7.73 3.09 4.46
N PHE A 45 -8.29 2.41 5.46
CA PHE A 45 -9.20 3.04 6.43
C PHE A 45 -8.56 4.18 7.21
N LEU A 46 -7.31 4.01 7.60
CA LEU A 46 -6.61 4.96 8.45
C LEU A 46 -6.09 6.18 7.69
N HIS A 47 -5.66 5.97 6.44
CA HIS A 47 -4.85 6.96 5.72
C HIS A 47 -5.50 7.51 4.46
N ALA A 48 -6.51 6.87 3.88
CA ALA A 48 -7.14 7.37 2.67
C ALA A 48 -7.99 8.61 2.98
N LEU A 49 -7.79 9.67 2.19
CA LEU A 49 -8.60 10.88 2.28
C LEU A 49 -10.07 10.62 1.86
N ILE A 50 -10.26 9.76 0.87
CA ILE A 50 -11.56 9.36 0.31
C ILE A 50 -11.71 7.85 0.45
N LEU A 51 -12.78 7.40 1.11
CA LEU A 51 -13.13 5.99 1.19
C LEU A 51 -13.94 5.57 -0.03
N ASP A 52 -13.26 5.35 -1.16
CA ASP A 52 -13.82 4.74 -2.37
C ASP A 52 -13.32 3.30 -2.54
N ARG A 53 -14.28 2.36 -2.63
CA ARG A 53 -13.99 0.93 -2.74
C ARG A 53 -13.17 0.63 -3.97
N ARG A 54 -13.38 1.40 -5.04
CA ARG A 54 -12.66 1.25 -6.30
C ARG A 54 -11.20 1.65 -6.15
N HIS A 55 -10.91 2.69 -5.34
CA HIS A 55 -9.53 3.05 -5.02
C HIS A 55 -8.84 1.93 -4.25
N LEU A 56 -9.50 1.40 -3.22
CA LEU A 56 -9.00 0.26 -2.45
C LEU A 56 -8.75 -0.98 -3.34
N ALA A 57 -9.67 -1.30 -4.24
CA ALA A 57 -9.50 -2.40 -5.18
C ALA A 57 -8.25 -2.23 -6.03
N TYR A 58 -7.99 -1.01 -6.53
CA TYR A 58 -6.81 -0.71 -7.33
C TYR A 58 -5.51 -0.70 -6.51
N ILE A 59 -5.55 -0.23 -5.27
CA ILE A 59 -4.41 -0.27 -4.33
C ILE A 59 -4.00 -1.71 -4.05
N LEU A 60 -4.96 -2.58 -3.75
CA LEU A 60 -4.71 -4.02 -3.55
C LEU A 60 -4.19 -4.69 -4.83
N ALA A 61 -4.74 -4.35 -5.99
CA ALA A 61 -4.27 -4.83 -7.29
C ALA A 61 -2.82 -4.41 -7.58
N THR A 62 -2.45 -3.19 -7.21
CA THR A 62 -1.10 -2.65 -7.36
C THR A 62 -0.13 -3.44 -6.47
N SER A 63 -0.40 -3.55 -5.16
CA SER A 63 0.46 -4.36 -4.26
C SER A 63 0.56 -5.82 -4.73
N PHE A 64 -0.54 -6.43 -5.17
CA PHE A 64 -0.53 -7.80 -5.70
C PHE A 64 0.43 -7.95 -6.87
N HIS A 65 0.41 -7.01 -7.83
CA HIS A 65 1.27 -7.06 -9.00
C HIS A 65 2.75 -6.83 -8.63
N GLU A 66 3.02 -5.74 -7.91
CA GLU A 66 4.39 -5.28 -7.64
C GLU A 66 5.14 -6.19 -6.63
N THR A 67 4.41 -6.85 -5.73
CA THR A 67 5.00 -7.78 -4.74
C THR A 67 5.07 -9.22 -5.24
N GLY A 68 4.68 -9.48 -6.50
CA GLY A 68 4.61 -10.83 -7.04
C GLY A 68 3.67 -11.72 -6.23
N ARG A 69 2.48 -11.20 -5.89
CA ARG A 69 1.38 -11.88 -5.18
C ARG A 69 1.64 -12.13 -3.68
N ARG A 70 2.73 -11.58 -3.11
CA ARG A 70 3.08 -11.77 -1.70
C ARG A 70 2.24 -10.91 -0.75
N MET A 71 1.75 -9.76 -1.22
CA MET A 71 1.02 -8.76 -0.43
C MET A 71 1.84 -8.20 0.75
N LEU A 72 3.17 -8.32 0.65
CA LEU A 72 4.14 -7.84 1.62
C LEU A 72 5.20 -6.99 0.91
N PRO A 73 5.77 -5.98 1.58
CA PRO A 73 6.88 -5.19 1.06
C PRO A 73 8.03 -6.08 0.57
N VAL A 74 8.56 -5.77 -0.61
CA VAL A 74 9.69 -6.49 -1.18
C VAL A 74 10.79 -5.53 -1.62
N ARG A 75 12.01 -6.04 -1.67
CA ARG A 75 13.11 -5.39 -2.38
C ARG A 75 12.97 -5.65 -3.88
N GLU A 76 13.54 -4.76 -4.67
CA GLU A 76 13.64 -4.88 -6.12
C GLU A 76 14.14 -6.26 -6.54
N GLY A 77 13.43 -6.88 -7.49
CA GLY A 77 13.73 -8.23 -7.95
C GLY A 77 13.50 -9.34 -6.91
N PHE A 78 12.76 -9.07 -5.84
CA PHE A 78 12.55 -9.99 -4.70
C PHE A 78 13.86 -10.40 -4.01
N ALA A 79 14.85 -9.51 -4.03
CA ALA A 79 16.13 -9.72 -3.39
C ALA A 79 15.98 -9.99 -1.88
N VAL A 80 16.70 -10.99 -1.38
CA VAL A 80 16.67 -11.37 0.06
C VAL A 80 17.54 -10.46 0.92
N SER A 81 18.39 -9.63 0.31
CA SER A 81 19.28 -8.73 1.03
C SER A 81 19.53 -7.43 0.27
N ASP A 82 19.92 -6.41 1.00
CA ASP A 82 20.34 -5.13 0.46
C ASP A 82 21.50 -5.24 -0.52
N ALA A 83 22.48 -6.10 -0.22
CA ALA A 83 23.62 -6.33 -1.08
C ALA A 83 23.19 -6.94 -2.43
N SER A 84 22.28 -7.92 -2.40
CA SER A 84 21.80 -8.57 -3.64
C SER A 84 20.91 -7.65 -4.46
N ALA A 85 20.06 -6.82 -3.84
CA ALA A 85 19.29 -5.78 -4.52
C ALA A 85 20.20 -4.77 -5.23
N ARG A 86 21.18 -4.21 -4.51
CA ARG A 86 22.14 -3.24 -5.06
C ARG A 86 22.95 -3.85 -6.22
N ALA A 87 23.40 -5.10 -6.08
CA ALA A 87 24.14 -5.79 -7.12
C ALA A 87 23.31 -6.03 -8.39
N ALA A 88 22.03 -6.36 -8.25
CA ALA A 88 21.12 -6.53 -9.39
C ALA A 88 20.95 -5.22 -10.17
N VAL A 89 20.71 -4.10 -9.47
CA VAL A 89 20.53 -2.81 -10.15
C VAL A 89 21.85 -2.25 -10.70
N ALA A 90 22.98 -2.48 -10.03
CA ALA A 90 24.29 -2.14 -10.57
C ALA A 90 24.54 -2.79 -11.94
N ARG A 91 24.09 -4.04 -12.14
CA ARG A 91 24.17 -4.71 -13.44
C ARG A 91 23.25 -4.06 -14.48
N LEU A 92 22.06 -3.59 -14.10
CA LEU A 92 21.16 -2.86 -15.01
C LEU A 92 21.77 -1.54 -15.49
N LEU A 93 22.44 -0.81 -14.58
CA LEU A 93 23.15 0.42 -14.93
C LEU A 93 24.34 0.12 -15.86
N ALA A 94 25.17 -0.86 -15.49
CA ALA A 94 26.32 -1.27 -16.30
C ALA A 94 25.92 -1.78 -17.69
N SER A 95 24.75 -2.43 -17.82
CA SER A 95 24.21 -2.86 -19.11
C SER A 95 23.47 -1.77 -19.89
N GLY A 96 23.42 -0.53 -19.39
CA GLY A 96 22.72 0.59 -20.03
C GLY A 96 21.19 0.47 -20.04
N ARG A 97 20.60 -0.45 -19.27
CA ARG A 97 19.12 -0.63 -19.19
C ARG A 97 18.44 0.46 -18.37
N ILE A 98 19.19 1.13 -17.50
CA ILE A 98 18.78 2.33 -16.80
C ILE A 98 19.84 3.41 -17.01
N SER A 99 19.41 4.66 -17.16
CA SER A 99 20.31 5.81 -17.39
C SER A 99 20.56 6.63 -16.11
N ARG A 100 19.62 6.60 -15.17
CA ARG A 100 19.73 7.27 -13.88
C ARG A 100 20.19 6.27 -12.82
N ASN A 101 21.28 6.59 -12.13
CA ASN A 101 21.70 5.84 -10.97
C ASN A 101 20.79 6.17 -9.76
N TYR A 102 19.98 5.20 -9.34
CA TYR A 102 19.18 5.30 -8.11
C TYR A 102 19.47 4.19 -7.10
N ALA A 103 20.36 3.25 -7.43
CA ALA A 103 20.58 2.07 -6.61
C ALA A 103 22.03 1.83 -6.20
N LEU A 104 23.02 2.45 -6.85
CA LEU A 104 24.34 2.48 -6.23
C LEU A 104 24.29 3.42 -5.02
N PRO A 105 25.05 3.11 -3.96
CA PRO A 105 25.15 3.97 -2.81
C PRO A 105 25.54 5.41 -3.20
N ASN A 106 24.85 6.40 -2.64
CA ASN A 106 25.31 7.79 -2.69
C ASN A 106 26.55 7.98 -1.79
N ALA A 107 27.07 9.20 -1.68
CA ALA A 107 28.24 9.50 -0.85
C ALA A 107 28.09 9.11 0.63
N ALA A 108 26.85 8.97 1.12
CA ALA A 108 26.54 8.53 2.48
C ALA A 108 26.25 7.02 2.59
N GLY A 109 26.52 6.22 1.55
CA GLY A 109 26.30 4.77 1.56
C GLY A 109 24.85 4.33 1.35
N ARG A 110 23.93 5.25 1.05
CA ARG A 110 22.48 5.00 0.93
C ARG A 110 22.07 4.69 -0.49
N SER A 111 21.16 3.74 -0.66
CA SER A 111 20.69 3.25 -1.96
C SER A 111 19.16 3.28 -2.02
N PHE A 112 18.62 3.73 -3.15
CA PHE A 112 17.20 4.00 -3.38
C PHE A 112 16.64 3.13 -4.51
N TYR A 113 17.08 1.86 -4.54
CA TYR A 113 16.44 0.79 -5.31
C TYR A 113 14.99 0.60 -4.85
N GLY A 114 14.19 -0.12 -5.65
CA GLY A 114 12.78 -0.36 -5.39
C GLY A 114 12.51 -1.05 -4.05
N ARG A 115 11.70 -0.44 -3.19
CA ARG A 115 11.22 -1.05 -1.93
C ARG A 115 9.71 -0.92 -1.78
N GLY A 116 9.12 -1.83 -1.03
CA GLY A 116 7.73 -1.73 -0.61
C GLY A 116 6.72 -2.35 -1.59
N ASP A 117 5.45 -2.12 -1.28
CA ASP A 117 4.26 -2.58 -2.02
C ASP A 117 4.16 -1.97 -3.41
N VAL A 118 4.90 -0.88 -3.68
CA VAL A 118 4.84 -0.12 -4.94
C VAL A 118 6.21 0.13 -5.57
N GLN A 119 7.26 -0.50 -5.03
CA GLN A 119 8.64 -0.36 -5.52
C GLN A 119 9.11 1.11 -5.61
N LEU A 120 9.05 1.84 -4.50
CA LEU A 120 9.53 3.22 -4.41
C LEU A 120 11.03 3.28 -4.79
N THR A 121 11.36 4.09 -5.79
CA THR A 121 12.73 4.29 -6.32
C THR A 121 13.11 5.76 -6.31
N HIS A 122 14.41 6.04 -6.42
CA HIS A 122 15.01 7.39 -6.49
C HIS A 122 15.00 8.18 -5.17
N GLU A 123 16.15 8.77 -4.83
CA GLU A 123 16.34 9.54 -3.59
C GLU A 123 15.30 10.67 -3.41
N ASP A 124 14.94 11.38 -4.49
CA ASP A 124 13.97 12.47 -4.43
C ASP A 124 12.58 12.00 -3.99
N ASN A 125 12.16 10.80 -4.43
CA ASN A 125 10.89 10.23 -4.01
C ASN A 125 10.92 9.80 -2.54
N TYR A 126 12.04 9.25 -2.07
CA TYR A 126 12.20 8.94 -0.64
C TYR A 126 12.18 10.21 0.21
N ARG A 127 12.85 11.29 -0.20
CA ARG A 127 12.80 12.59 0.51
C ARG A 127 11.39 13.15 0.55
N LYS A 128 10.70 13.14 -0.60
CA LYS A 128 9.34 13.65 -0.74
C LYS A 128 8.35 12.87 0.13
N MET A 129 8.33 11.54 0.00
CA MET A 129 7.45 10.68 0.80
C MET A 129 7.80 10.77 2.29
N GLY A 130 9.09 10.87 2.63
CA GLY A 130 9.54 11.04 4.00
C GLY A 130 9.01 12.33 4.62
N ALA A 131 9.05 13.45 3.88
CA ALA A 131 8.49 14.71 4.33
C ALA A 131 6.97 14.65 4.53
N LEU A 132 6.24 14.00 3.61
CA LEU A 132 4.78 13.83 3.70
C LEU A 132 4.38 12.98 4.92
N LEU A 133 5.10 11.89 5.17
CA LEU A 133 4.79 10.94 6.25
C LEU A 133 5.44 11.29 7.59
N GLY A 134 6.31 12.31 7.63
CA GLY A 134 7.07 12.66 8.84
C GLY A 134 8.14 11.62 9.22
N LEU A 135 8.72 10.94 8.24
CA LEU A 135 9.72 9.87 8.40
C LEU A 135 11.01 10.21 7.65
N ASP A 136 12.17 9.89 8.23
CA ASP A 136 13.46 10.05 7.52
C ASP A 136 13.73 8.88 6.55
N LEU A 137 12.90 8.75 5.52
CA LEU A 137 13.05 7.72 4.48
C LEU A 137 14.32 7.91 3.66
N ALA A 138 14.77 9.16 3.47
CA ALA A 138 15.99 9.44 2.72
C ALA A 138 17.25 9.03 3.52
N GLY A 139 17.24 9.29 4.83
CA GLY A 139 18.29 8.89 5.74
C GLY A 139 18.29 7.41 6.09
N ASN A 140 17.10 6.78 6.10
CA ASN A 140 16.90 5.35 6.35
C ASN A 140 15.92 4.71 5.33
N PRO A 141 16.39 4.37 4.12
CA PRO A 141 15.54 3.84 3.05
C PRO A 141 14.82 2.52 3.38
N ASP A 142 15.37 1.73 4.31
CA ASP A 142 14.78 0.44 4.68
C ASP A 142 13.47 0.59 5.46
N LEU A 143 13.14 1.79 5.94
CA LEU A 143 11.81 2.09 6.47
C LEU A 143 10.70 1.79 5.45
N ALA A 144 10.98 1.91 4.14
CA ALA A 144 10.02 1.56 3.09
C ALA A 144 9.74 0.05 2.97
N LEU A 145 10.47 -0.81 3.69
CA LEU A 145 10.19 -2.25 3.81
C LEU A 145 9.35 -2.58 5.05
N LEU A 146 9.12 -1.62 5.96
CA LEU A 146 8.20 -1.83 7.07
C LEU A 146 6.76 -1.88 6.51
N PRO A 147 5.95 -2.91 6.83
CA PRO A 147 4.63 -3.09 6.23
C PRO A 147 3.71 -1.87 6.35
N ASP A 148 3.65 -1.22 7.51
CA ASP A 148 2.76 -0.07 7.71
C ASP A 148 3.22 1.17 6.94
N VAL A 149 4.54 1.42 6.94
CA VAL A 149 5.14 2.54 6.18
C VAL A 149 4.95 2.32 4.68
N SER A 150 5.14 1.11 4.20
CA SER A 150 4.94 0.73 2.80
C SER A 150 3.48 0.91 2.35
N ALA A 151 2.51 0.56 3.19
CA ALA A 151 1.10 0.82 2.92
C ALA A 151 0.81 2.32 2.81
N GLN A 152 1.31 3.12 3.75
CA GLN A 152 1.18 4.57 3.71
C GLN A 152 1.80 5.17 2.44
N ILE A 153 3.00 4.71 2.06
CA ILE A 153 3.66 5.15 0.83
C ILE A 153 2.79 4.85 -0.40
N LEU A 154 2.24 3.63 -0.50
CA LEU A 154 1.37 3.26 -1.62
C LEU A 154 0.11 4.12 -1.65
N ILE A 155 -0.61 4.24 -0.53
CA ILE A 155 -1.88 4.97 -0.44
C ILE A 155 -1.67 6.46 -0.76
N GLU A 156 -0.70 7.11 -0.11
CA GLU A 156 -0.35 8.51 -0.37
C GLU A 156 0.07 8.69 -1.83
N GLY A 157 0.94 7.81 -2.32
CA GLY A 157 1.54 7.92 -3.64
C GLY A 157 0.56 7.90 -4.82
N VAL A 158 -0.49 7.07 -4.72
CA VAL A 158 -1.46 6.88 -5.82
C VAL A 158 -2.73 7.68 -5.66
N THR A 159 -3.06 8.17 -4.45
CA THR A 159 -4.23 9.03 -4.22
C THR A 159 -3.84 10.49 -4.18
N ARG A 160 -4.78 11.40 -3.91
CA ARG A 160 -4.44 12.79 -3.60
C ARG A 160 -3.88 12.95 -2.18
N GLY A 161 -4.19 12.04 -1.26
CA GLY A 161 -3.54 11.96 0.05
C GLY A 161 -3.39 13.29 0.82
N LEU A 162 -2.29 13.39 1.56
CA LEU A 162 -1.83 14.57 2.31
C LEU A 162 -1.37 15.69 1.36
N SER A 163 -0.75 15.33 0.23
CA SER A 163 -0.17 16.30 -0.71
C SER A 163 -1.21 17.00 -1.61
N LEU A 164 -2.45 16.51 -1.62
CA LEU A 164 -3.57 16.87 -2.49
C LEU A 164 -3.32 16.64 -4.00
N LYS A 165 -2.35 15.78 -4.35
CA LYS A 165 -2.00 15.41 -5.73
C LYS A 165 -1.41 13.99 -5.78
N GLY A 166 -1.29 13.40 -6.97
CA GLY A 166 -0.61 12.12 -7.12
C GLY A 166 0.90 12.26 -7.01
N ASP A 167 1.53 11.50 -6.11
CA ASP A 167 2.90 11.77 -5.71
C ASP A 167 4.00 11.04 -6.49
N PHE A 168 3.67 9.95 -7.19
CA PHE A 168 4.65 9.28 -8.03
C PHE A 168 4.78 9.91 -9.42
N THR A 169 3.66 10.30 -10.04
CA THR A 169 3.62 10.73 -11.45
C THR A 169 2.92 12.06 -11.68
N GLY A 170 2.36 12.68 -10.64
CA GLY A 170 1.46 13.82 -10.78
C GLY A 170 0.04 13.45 -11.23
N ARG A 171 -0.32 12.15 -11.18
CA ARG A 171 -1.67 11.64 -11.43
C ARG A 171 -2.15 10.86 -10.22
N ALA A 172 -3.38 11.08 -9.82
CA ALA A 172 -4.01 10.42 -8.68
C ALA A 172 -5.15 9.51 -9.13
N LEU A 173 -5.55 8.54 -8.31
CA LEU A 173 -6.68 7.64 -8.60
C LEU A 173 -7.97 8.42 -8.84
N GLU A 174 -8.16 9.52 -8.14
CA GLU A 174 -9.28 10.46 -8.30
C GLU A 174 -9.39 11.02 -9.74
N ASP A 175 -8.28 11.09 -10.48
CA ASP A 175 -8.28 11.57 -11.86
C ASP A 175 -8.88 10.52 -12.83
N PHE A 176 -8.96 9.25 -12.42
CA PHE A 176 -9.46 8.14 -13.23
C PHE A 176 -10.75 7.52 -12.65
N ILE A 177 -10.92 7.59 -11.34
CA ILE A 177 -11.98 6.93 -10.58
C ILE A 177 -12.66 7.98 -9.69
N ALA A 178 -13.82 8.47 -10.15
CA ALA A 178 -14.59 9.50 -9.46
C ALA A 178 -16.04 9.51 -9.97
N GLY A 179 -17.00 9.76 -9.07
CA GLY A 179 -18.41 9.73 -9.42
C GLY A 179 -18.80 8.40 -10.07
N SER A 180 -19.44 8.43 -11.23
CA SER A 180 -19.78 7.22 -12.01
C SER A 180 -18.61 6.64 -12.82
N ARG A 181 -17.48 7.35 -12.95
CA ARG A 181 -16.32 6.90 -13.73
C ARG A 181 -15.45 5.94 -12.92
N CYS A 182 -15.04 4.85 -13.55
CA CYS A 182 -14.05 3.92 -13.04
C CYS A 182 -13.14 3.44 -14.18
N ASP A 183 -12.02 4.12 -14.40
CA ASP A 183 -11.01 3.74 -15.40
C ASP A 183 -9.79 3.08 -14.74
N TYR A 184 -9.89 1.78 -14.44
CA TYR A 184 -8.77 1.02 -13.87
C TYR A 184 -7.58 0.89 -14.83
N VAL A 185 -7.81 0.93 -16.14
CA VAL A 185 -6.72 0.83 -17.12
C VAL A 185 -5.90 2.12 -17.08
N GLY A 186 -6.57 3.27 -17.14
CA GLY A 186 -5.94 4.59 -17.03
C GLY A 186 -5.25 4.81 -15.68
N ALA A 187 -5.80 4.24 -14.59
CA ALA A 187 -5.26 4.34 -13.23
C ALA A 187 -3.81 3.85 -13.10
N ARG A 188 -3.27 3.06 -14.05
CA ARG A 188 -1.85 2.66 -14.03
C ARG A 188 -0.91 3.86 -14.07
N ARG A 189 -1.39 4.98 -14.64
CA ARG A 189 -0.68 6.25 -14.69
C ARG A 189 -0.36 6.85 -13.33
N THR A 190 -0.96 6.36 -12.25
CA THR A 190 -0.64 6.79 -10.88
C THR A 190 0.70 6.24 -10.38
N VAL A 191 1.19 5.13 -10.94
CA VAL A 191 2.43 4.45 -10.52
C VAL A 191 3.50 4.52 -11.61
N ASN A 192 3.13 4.23 -12.87
CA ASN A 192 4.04 4.19 -14.00
C ASN A 192 3.31 4.68 -15.27
N GLY A 193 3.79 4.40 -16.48
CA GLY A 193 3.06 4.64 -17.73
C GLY A 193 1.84 3.73 -17.88
N THR A 194 1.77 2.98 -18.98
CA THR A 194 0.66 2.04 -19.24
C THR A 194 1.11 0.58 -19.29
N ASP A 195 2.33 0.29 -18.84
CA ASP A 195 2.82 -1.09 -18.77
C ASP A 195 1.96 -1.93 -17.83
N LYS A 196 1.58 -3.12 -18.31
CA LYS A 196 0.65 -4.07 -17.66
C LYS A 196 -0.70 -3.49 -17.23
N ALA A 197 -1.11 -2.33 -17.76
CA ALA A 197 -2.34 -1.65 -17.31
C ALA A 197 -3.60 -2.52 -17.37
N ALA A 198 -3.82 -3.22 -18.49
CA ALA A 198 -4.97 -4.12 -18.64
C ALA A 198 -4.94 -5.31 -17.67
N LEU A 199 -3.75 -5.84 -17.37
CA LEU A 199 -3.58 -6.96 -16.44
C LEU A 199 -3.91 -6.53 -15.01
N ILE A 200 -3.37 -5.39 -14.57
CA ILE A 200 -3.61 -4.85 -13.23
C ILE A 200 -5.08 -4.43 -13.08
N ALA A 201 -5.68 -3.85 -14.12
CA ALA A 201 -7.11 -3.55 -14.14
C ALA A 201 -7.95 -4.81 -13.98
N GLY A 202 -7.57 -5.94 -14.60
CA GLY A 202 -8.22 -7.23 -14.39
C GLY A 202 -8.17 -7.70 -12.93
N TYR A 203 -7.05 -7.50 -12.23
CA TYR A 203 -6.99 -7.77 -10.79
C TYR A 203 -7.92 -6.86 -9.99
N ALA A 204 -7.94 -5.56 -10.30
CA ALA A 204 -8.79 -4.59 -9.61
C ALA A 204 -10.29 -4.92 -9.77
N VAL A 205 -10.72 -5.34 -10.97
CA VAL A 205 -12.11 -5.79 -11.21
C VAL A 205 -12.46 -6.99 -10.32
N THR A 206 -11.61 -8.01 -10.27
CA THR A 206 -11.83 -9.20 -9.42
C THR A 206 -11.87 -8.82 -7.94
N ILE A 207 -10.97 -7.96 -7.49
CA ILE A 207 -10.90 -7.50 -6.10
C ILE A 207 -12.13 -6.65 -5.74
N GLU A 208 -12.58 -5.76 -6.62
CA GLU A 208 -13.78 -4.97 -6.39
C GLU A 208 -15.01 -5.88 -6.25
N ALA A 209 -15.16 -6.88 -7.13
CA ALA A 209 -16.24 -7.85 -7.04
C ALA A 209 -16.22 -8.61 -5.70
N ALA A 210 -15.03 -8.97 -5.21
CA ALA A 210 -14.88 -9.57 -3.89
C ALA A 210 -15.24 -8.62 -2.74
N LEU A 211 -14.88 -7.34 -2.83
CA LEU A 211 -15.28 -6.31 -1.86
C LEU A 211 -16.80 -6.09 -1.86
N VAL A 212 -17.46 -6.16 -3.03
CA VAL A 212 -18.93 -6.16 -3.16
C VAL A 212 -19.53 -7.39 -2.48
N ALA A 213 -19.00 -8.58 -2.73
CA ALA A 213 -19.48 -9.81 -2.11
C ALA A 213 -19.33 -9.79 -0.58
N GLY A 214 -18.28 -9.14 -0.07
CA GLY A 214 -18.07 -8.86 1.35
C GLY A 214 -18.96 -7.74 1.92
N GLY A 215 -19.86 -7.16 1.13
CA GLY A 215 -20.81 -6.15 1.59
C GLY A 215 -20.26 -4.74 1.77
N MET A 216 -19.04 -4.44 1.30
CA MET A 216 -18.54 -3.07 1.29
C MET A 216 -19.45 -2.21 0.41
N PRO A 217 -19.81 -0.97 0.75
CA PRO A 217 -20.61 -0.12 -0.15
C PRO A 217 -19.73 0.59 -1.18
N LEU A 218 -20.37 1.19 -2.19
CA LEU A 218 -19.75 2.29 -2.91
C LEU A 218 -20.01 3.57 -2.12
N THR A 219 -18.96 4.09 -1.49
CA THR A 219 -18.96 5.37 -0.81
C THR A 219 -17.85 6.21 -1.44
N ALA A 220 -17.98 7.52 -1.42
CA ALA A 220 -16.89 8.46 -1.73
C ALA A 220 -16.85 9.52 -0.62
N ALA A 221 -17.10 9.08 0.60
CA ALA A 221 -17.12 9.95 1.77
C ALA A 221 -15.69 10.31 2.11
N ARG A 222 -15.47 11.61 2.28
CA ARG A 222 -14.25 12.12 2.88
C ARG A 222 -14.26 11.76 4.36
N LEU A 223 -13.19 11.17 4.87
CA LEU A 223 -13.08 10.91 6.30
C LEU A 223 -12.82 12.24 7.04
N PRO A 224 -13.69 12.67 7.98
CA PRO A 224 -13.53 13.95 8.68
C PRO A 224 -12.27 14.04 9.57
N GLY A 225 -11.56 12.93 9.78
CA GLY A 225 -10.36 12.85 10.63
C GLY A 225 -9.16 12.12 10.00
N ALA A 226 -9.16 11.79 8.71
CA ALA A 226 -8.05 11.06 8.04
C ALA A 226 -6.71 11.84 8.00
N LEU A 227 -6.68 13.07 8.52
CA LEU A 227 -5.51 13.94 8.55
C LEU A 227 -5.05 14.26 9.98
N GLY A 228 -5.46 13.47 10.99
CA GLY A 228 -4.94 13.58 12.35
C GLY A 228 -3.40 13.51 12.37
N LYS A 229 -2.75 14.34 13.20
CA LYS A 229 -1.29 14.54 13.25
C LYS A 229 -0.51 13.22 13.12
N PRO A 230 0.62 13.23 12.38
CA PRO A 230 1.41 12.03 12.15
C PRO A 230 1.66 11.29 13.45
N VAL A 231 1.24 10.03 13.50
CA VAL A 231 1.57 9.15 14.61
C VAL A 231 3.08 8.98 14.57
N THR A 232 3.75 9.53 15.59
CA THR A 232 5.15 9.21 15.86
C THR A 232 5.19 7.76 16.31
N VAL A 233 5.39 6.84 15.37
CA VAL A 233 5.74 5.48 15.72
C VAL A 233 7.14 5.54 16.32
N PRO A 234 7.37 5.10 17.57
CA PRO A 234 8.72 5.00 18.09
C PRO A 234 9.49 4.03 17.21
N VAL A 235 10.49 4.56 16.50
CA VAL A 235 11.41 3.76 15.69
C VAL A 235 12.17 2.86 16.65
N VAL A 236 11.87 1.56 16.62
CA VAL A 236 12.76 0.56 17.22
C VAL A 236 14.04 0.63 16.40
N ALA A 237 15.11 1.13 17.03
CA ALA A 237 16.44 1.12 16.43
C ALA A 237 16.81 -0.31 16.02
N LYS A 238 17.52 -0.44 14.88
CA LYS A 238 17.99 -1.72 14.30
C LYS A 238 18.30 -2.76 15.37
N ALA A 239 17.40 -3.71 15.55
CA ALA A 239 17.78 -5.07 15.89
C ALA A 239 17.95 -5.80 14.57
N ASP A 240 18.93 -6.69 14.47
CA ASP A 240 19.04 -7.63 13.38
C ASP A 240 17.78 -8.52 13.39
N VAL A 241 16.76 -8.13 12.61
CA VAL A 241 15.50 -8.87 12.55
C VAL A 241 15.68 -10.05 11.61
N GLU A 242 16.06 -11.19 12.19
CA GLU A 242 15.68 -12.49 11.67
C GLU A 242 14.14 -12.57 11.60
N PRO A 243 13.53 -13.13 10.55
CA PRO A 243 12.08 -13.10 10.38
C PRO A 243 11.36 -13.73 11.59
N PRO A 244 10.32 -13.07 12.15
CA PRO A 244 9.71 -13.55 13.38
C PRO A 244 9.00 -14.89 13.14
N ALA A 245 9.27 -15.85 14.02
CA ALA A 245 8.45 -17.03 14.20
C ALA A 245 7.04 -16.61 14.66
N SER A 246 6.03 -17.25 14.08
CA SER A 246 4.61 -17.04 14.36
C SER A 246 4.30 -17.30 15.83
N ASN A 247 3.88 -16.27 16.56
CA ASN A 247 3.19 -16.44 17.84
C ASN A 247 1.75 -15.94 17.69
N ASP A 248 0.85 -16.88 17.45
CA ASP A 248 -0.59 -16.73 17.57
C ASP A 248 -0.93 -16.43 19.03
N ASN A 249 -1.53 -15.25 19.31
CA ASN A 249 -2.41 -14.93 20.46
C ASN A 249 -2.44 -13.44 20.88
N ALA A 250 -1.94 -12.49 20.06
CA ALA A 250 -2.21 -11.08 20.35
C ALA A 250 -3.66 -10.71 19.96
N PRO A 251 -4.49 -10.15 20.87
CA PRO A 251 -5.84 -9.74 20.54
C PRO A 251 -5.80 -8.61 19.49
N GLY A 252 -6.45 -8.85 18.34
CA GLY A 252 -6.46 -7.95 17.20
C GLY A 252 -7.07 -6.59 17.52
N PHE A 253 -6.63 -5.54 16.81
CA PHE A 253 -7.00 -4.13 17.01
C PHE A 253 -8.50 -3.87 17.23
N TRP A 254 -9.40 -4.58 16.53
CA TRP A 254 -10.84 -4.45 16.69
C TRP A 254 -11.36 -4.89 18.07
N SER A 255 -10.73 -5.87 18.71
CA SER A 255 -11.06 -6.26 20.10
C SER A 255 -10.72 -5.14 21.09
N ARG A 256 -9.64 -4.38 20.83
CA ARG A 256 -9.22 -3.22 21.64
C ARG A 256 -10.10 -2.00 21.36
N LEU A 257 -10.49 -1.77 20.11
CA LEU A 257 -11.37 -0.67 19.72
C LEU A 257 -12.81 -0.89 20.23
N HIS A 258 -13.33 -2.11 20.17
CA HIS A 258 -14.61 -2.45 20.81
C HIS A 258 -14.56 -2.25 22.32
N ALA A 259 -13.49 -2.67 23.00
CA ALA A 259 -13.33 -2.46 24.44
C ALA A 259 -13.28 -0.96 24.82
N ALA A 260 -12.72 -0.11 23.97
CA ALA A 260 -12.67 1.35 24.17
C ALA A 260 -14.04 2.01 23.94
N LEU A 261 -14.81 1.54 22.95
CA LEU A 261 -16.13 2.08 22.60
C LEU A 261 -17.27 1.51 23.48
N SER A 262 -17.01 0.44 24.23
CA SER A 262 -18.01 -0.21 25.12
C SER A 262 -17.98 0.30 26.56
N ARG A 263 -17.01 1.13 26.93
CA ARG A 263 -17.00 1.78 28.25
C ARG A 263 -18.04 2.88 28.24
N LYS A 264 -19.24 2.57 28.73
CA LYS A 264 -20.18 3.58 29.21
C LYS A 264 -19.64 4.07 30.55
N ASP A 265 -19.43 5.38 30.63
CA ASP A 265 -19.09 6.06 31.88
C ASP A 265 -20.10 5.68 32.97
N VAL A 266 -19.58 5.21 34.11
CA VAL A 266 -20.23 5.20 35.41
C VAL A 266 -19.58 6.30 36.23
#